data_AF-A0A250ITG2-F1
#
_entry.id   AF-A0A250ITG2-F1
#
_cell.length_a   1.000
_cell.length_b   1.000
_cell.length_c   1.000
_cell.angle_alpha   90.00
_cell.angle_beta   90.00
_cell.angle_gamma   90.00
#
_symmetry.space_group_name_H-M   'P 1'
#
loop_
_entity.id
_entity.type
_entity.pdbx_description
1 polymer ?
#
loop_
_entity_poly.entity_id
_entity_poly.type
_entity_poly.pdbx_seq_one_letter_code
_entity_poly.pdbx_strand_id
1 'polypeptide(L)'
;MRPWSLVLLLSTTSPALAQEAPAEPPASAPAAPASTPAPAPAAEKPPRPRAASPAPAPSPASAEDEGTRQSIRDDAQFVINYLLTGDVRGTVSMIAFPFQLEERRFDTPEPLVATWVKQLRDKRTDLITLYDIEVLPYADFEKKYGKPPARLGAIVPRGVEVYAAVANLSGHAAILLYRPSLDGWRAFAYTD
;
A
#
# COMPACT_ATOMS: atom_id res chain seq x y z
N MET A 1 14.52 -14.54 -45.51
CA MET A 1 15.57 -15.52 -45.17
C MET A 1 16.80 -14.80 -44.63
N ARG A 2 17.13 -14.98 -43.34
CA ARG A 2 18.49 -15.25 -42.80
C ARG A 2 18.39 -15.22 -41.27
N PRO A 3 18.85 -16.27 -40.56
CA PRO A 3 18.77 -16.34 -39.10
C PRO A 3 19.99 -15.67 -38.44
N TRP A 4 19.80 -15.14 -37.24
CA TRP A 4 20.91 -14.87 -36.32
C TRP A 4 20.74 -15.75 -35.07
N SER A 5 21.72 -16.64 -34.91
CA SER A 5 21.92 -17.47 -33.73
C SER A 5 23.16 -16.97 -32.99
N LEU A 6 23.05 -16.77 -31.68
CA LEU A 6 24.17 -16.72 -30.73
C LEU A 6 23.58 -17.12 -29.36
N VAL A 7 23.65 -18.41 -29.00
CA VAL A 7 24.78 -19.06 -28.31
C VAL A 7 24.79 -18.72 -26.81
N LEU A 8 24.45 -19.73 -25.99
CA LEU A 8 24.64 -19.72 -24.54
C LEU A 8 26.13 -19.73 -24.19
N LEU A 9 26.48 -19.09 -23.08
CA LEU A 9 27.63 -19.46 -22.26
C LEU A 9 27.20 -19.53 -20.79
N LEU A 10 27.27 -20.73 -20.21
CA LEU A 10 27.27 -20.90 -18.76
C LEU A 10 28.66 -20.50 -18.25
N SER A 11 28.74 -19.94 -17.04
CA SER A 11 29.83 -20.26 -16.11
C SER A 11 29.44 -19.95 -14.68
N THR A 12 29.55 -20.98 -13.83
CA THR A 12 29.39 -20.97 -12.38
C THR A 12 30.67 -20.50 -11.69
N THR A 13 30.57 -19.78 -10.58
CA THR A 13 31.49 -19.99 -9.45
C THR A 13 30.94 -19.40 -8.14
N SER A 14 31.00 -20.19 -7.08
CA SER A 14 30.86 -19.77 -5.68
C SER A 14 31.99 -20.41 -4.89
N PRO A 15 32.76 -19.60 -4.14
CA PRO A 15 33.18 -19.99 -2.78
C PRO A 15 33.11 -18.76 -1.83
N ALA A 16 33.27 -18.83 -0.51
CA ALA A 16 33.64 -19.93 0.39
C ALA A 16 32.95 -19.74 1.77
N LEU A 17 33.01 -20.76 2.64
CA LEU A 17 32.80 -20.57 4.07
C LEU A 17 33.93 -19.71 4.67
N ALA A 18 33.60 -18.87 5.65
CA ALA A 18 34.48 -18.53 6.75
C ALA A 18 33.63 -18.35 8.02
N GLN A 19 34.01 -19.07 9.08
CA GLN A 19 33.27 -19.22 10.32
C GLN A 19 34.15 -18.69 11.45
N GLU A 20 33.70 -17.69 12.21
CA GLU A 20 34.27 -17.45 13.54
C GLU A 20 33.26 -16.81 14.51
N ALA A 21 33.02 -17.53 15.59
CA ALA A 21 32.48 -17.11 16.88
C ALA A 21 33.34 -17.86 17.92
N PRO A 22 33.63 -17.33 19.13
CA PRO A 22 32.59 -17.31 20.18
C PRO A 22 32.73 -16.24 21.31
N ALA A 23 31.68 -16.14 22.15
CA ALA A 23 31.68 -15.90 23.63
C ALA A 23 32.42 -14.67 24.25
N GLU A 24 32.04 -14.06 25.39
CA GLU A 24 30.86 -14.14 26.29
C GLU A 24 30.81 -12.83 27.18
N PRO A 25 29.77 -12.59 28.01
CA PRO A 25 29.61 -11.41 28.90
C PRO A 25 30.27 -11.69 30.31
N PRO A 26 29.95 -11.04 31.48
CA PRO A 26 28.98 -9.97 31.79
C PRO A 26 29.41 -8.87 32.81
N ALA A 27 28.49 -7.92 33.02
CA ALA A 27 28.14 -7.19 34.26
C ALA A 27 29.22 -6.59 35.21
N SER A 28 29.04 -5.30 35.54
CA SER A 28 29.30 -4.76 36.90
C SER A 28 28.57 -3.44 37.17
N ALA A 29 27.71 -3.44 38.18
CA ALA A 29 27.38 -2.28 39.03
C ALA A 29 27.74 -2.71 40.48
N PRO A 30 28.20 -1.81 41.36
CA PRO A 30 27.22 -1.24 42.32
C PRO A 30 27.54 0.13 42.96
N ALA A 31 26.51 0.67 43.63
CA ALA A 31 26.51 1.47 44.89
C ALA A 31 26.99 2.95 44.92
N ALA A 32 26.10 3.78 45.48
CA ALA A 32 26.39 5.08 46.12
C ALA A 32 26.74 4.89 47.62
N PRO A 33 27.06 5.94 48.42
CA PRO A 33 25.98 6.76 49.03
C PRO A 33 26.30 8.23 49.42
N ALA A 34 25.24 8.89 49.93
CA ALA A 34 25.20 9.98 50.93
C ALA A 34 25.47 11.46 50.51
N SER A 35 24.92 12.51 51.18
CA SER A 35 23.69 12.65 52.02
C SER A 35 23.39 14.13 52.39
N THR A 36 22.10 14.49 52.55
CA THR A 36 21.52 15.60 53.37
C THR A 36 21.85 17.09 53.03
N PRO A 37 21.06 18.09 53.51
CA PRO A 37 19.77 18.03 54.24
C PRO A 37 18.61 18.84 53.61
N ALA A 38 17.40 18.64 54.14
CA ALA A 38 16.18 19.38 53.77
C ALA A 38 15.99 20.69 54.58
N PRO A 39 15.12 21.58 54.09
CA PRO A 39 14.10 22.21 54.94
C PRO A 39 12.67 21.92 54.44
N ALA A 40 11.70 22.05 55.36
CA ALA A 40 10.31 21.62 55.19
C ALA A 40 9.36 22.78 54.75
N PRO A 41 8.02 22.68 54.87
CA PRO A 41 7.16 22.44 53.72
C PRO A 41 6.25 23.64 53.35
N ALA A 42 6.15 23.93 52.06
CA ALA A 42 5.10 24.81 51.53
C ALA A 42 3.89 23.98 51.09
N ALA A 43 2.70 24.29 51.62
CA ALA A 43 1.49 23.53 51.35
C ALA A 43 0.95 23.82 49.93
N GLU A 44 1.21 22.93 48.97
CA GLU A 44 0.55 22.99 47.67
C GLU A 44 -0.87 22.43 47.70
N LYS A 45 -1.77 23.31 47.26
CA LYS A 45 -3.22 23.18 47.14
C LYS A 45 -3.59 21.95 46.28
N PRO A 46 -4.57 21.12 46.66
CA PRO A 46 -4.91 19.92 45.89
C PRO A 46 -5.31 20.29 44.45
N PRO A 47 -4.80 19.57 43.43
CA PRO A 47 -5.11 19.87 42.04
C PRO A 47 -6.60 19.63 41.78
N ARG A 48 -7.28 20.69 41.32
CA ARG A 48 -8.67 20.63 40.86
C ARG A 48 -8.76 19.58 39.75
N PRO A 49 -9.68 18.58 39.84
CA PRO A 49 -9.76 17.54 38.81
C PRO A 49 -10.01 18.20 37.45
N ARG A 50 -9.09 17.94 36.51
CA ARG A 50 -9.24 18.39 35.13
C ARG A 50 -10.46 17.67 34.56
N ALA A 51 -11.53 18.41 34.30
CA ALA A 51 -12.67 17.86 33.58
C ALA A 51 -12.15 17.23 32.29
N ALA A 52 -12.47 15.96 32.05
CA ALA A 52 -12.13 15.31 30.79
C ALA A 52 -12.77 16.12 29.68
N SER A 53 -11.96 16.67 28.77
CA SER A 53 -12.49 17.27 27.55
C SER A 53 -13.31 16.20 26.83
N PRO A 54 -14.58 16.44 26.51
CA PRO A 54 -15.35 15.48 25.73
C PRO A 54 -14.61 15.24 24.41
N ALA A 55 -14.50 13.98 24.01
CA ALA A 55 -13.93 13.63 22.71
C ALA A 55 -14.71 14.40 21.62
N PRO A 56 -14.03 15.01 20.63
CA PRO A 56 -14.72 15.73 19.57
C PRO A 56 -15.67 14.77 18.85
N ALA A 57 -16.93 15.17 18.71
CA ALA A 57 -17.89 14.44 17.90
C ALA A 57 -17.34 14.35 16.45
N PRO A 58 -17.57 13.23 15.74
CA PRO A 58 -17.11 13.09 14.36
C PRO A 58 -17.70 14.22 13.51
N SER A 59 -16.82 14.98 12.86
CA SER A 59 -17.21 16.05 11.93
C SER A 59 -17.88 15.45 10.70
N PRO A 60 -18.94 16.05 10.13
CA PRO A 60 -19.65 15.47 8.98
C PRO A 60 -18.73 15.15 7.79
N ALA A 61 -17.73 16.00 7.51
CA ALA A 61 -16.73 15.74 6.47
C ALA A 61 -15.99 14.40 6.67
N SER A 62 -15.64 14.04 7.91
CA SER A 62 -14.97 12.77 8.21
C SER A 62 -15.88 11.56 8.04
N ALA A 63 -17.21 11.73 8.09
CA ALA A 63 -18.16 10.66 7.79
C ALA A 63 -18.36 10.48 6.27
N GLU A 64 -18.35 11.58 5.50
CA GLU A 64 -18.38 11.58 4.03
C GLU A 64 -17.09 10.95 3.46
N ASP A 65 -15.93 11.26 4.04
CA ASP A 65 -14.64 10.64 3.72
C ASP A 65 -14.66 9.13 3.98
N GLU A 66 -15.19 8.68 5.12
CA GLU A 66 -15.20 7.25 5.47
C GLU A 66 -16.19 6.45 4.63
N GLY A 67 -17.36 7.02 4.31
CA GLY A 67 -18.30 6.43 3.34
C GLY A 67 -17.68 6.30 1.94
N THR A 68 -16.91 7.30 1.51
CA THR A 68 -16.14 7.26 0.27
C THR A 68 -15.08 6.15 0.29
N ARG A 69 -14.29 6.05 1.36
CA ARG A 69 -13.27 5.00 1.52
C ARG A 69 -13.88 3.60 1.53
N GLN A 70 -15.02 3.42 2.19
CA GLN A 70 -15.73 2.14 2.20
C GLN A 70 -16.23 1.77 0.80
N SER A 71 -16.86 2.70 0.07
CA SER A 71 -17.29 2.46 -1.31
C SER A 71 -16.13 2.09 -2.25
N ILE A 72 -14.96 2.72 -2.07
CA ILE A 72 -13.75 2.41 -2.84
C ILE A 72 -13.16 1.05 -2.43
N ARG A 73 -13.19 0.70 -1.13
CA ARG A 73 -12.77 -0.61 -0.62
C ARG A 73 -13.61 -1.73 -1.22
N ASP A 74 -14.93 -1.55 -1.26
CA ASP A 74 -15.87 -2.52 -1.82
C ASP A 74 -15.65 -2.72 -3.34
N ASP A 75 -15.53 -1.63 -4.12
CA ASP A 75 -15.21 -1.70 -5.56
C ASP A 75 -13.84 -2.37 -5.81
N ALA A 76 -12.81 -1.99 -5.05
CA ALA A 76 -11.49 -2.59 -5.14
C ALA A 76 -11.51 -4.09 -4.82
N GLN A 77 -12.32 -4.52 -3.84
CA GLN A 77 -12.50 -5.93 -3.51
C GLN A 77 -13.11 -6.69 -4.69
N PHE A 78 -14.09 -6.14 -5.40
CA PHE A 78 -14.62 -6.76 -6.62
C PHE A 78 -13.58 -6.81 -7.75
N VAL A 79 -12.91 -5.69 -8.04
CA VAL A 79 -11.87 -5.59 -9.08
C VAL A 79 -10.76 -6.62 -8.85
N ILE A 80 -10.23 -6.72 -7.62
CA ILE A 80 -9.20 -7.69 -7.27
C ILE A 80 -9.71 -9.13 -7.38
N ASN A 81 -10.92 -9.43 -6.88
CA ASN A 81 -11.47 -10.79 -6.99
C ASN A 81 -11.72 -11.23 -8.45
N TYR A 82 -12.10 -10.30 -9.34
CA TYR A 82 -12.18 -10.58 -10.77
C TYR A 82 -10.81 -10.86 -11.39
N LEU A 83 -9.76 -10.12 -11.02
CA LEU A 83 -8.40 -10.43 -11.45
C LEU A 83 -7.91 -11.79 -10.93
N LEU A 84 -8.19 -12.12 -9.66
CA LEU A 84 -7.81 -13.39 -9.04
C LEU A 84 -8.51 -14.60 -9.68
N THR A 85 -9.78 -14.45 -10.06
CA THR A 85 -10.55 -15.48 -10.77
C THR A 85 -10.32 -15.52 -12.29
N GLY A 86 -9.53 -14.59 -12.83
CA GLY A 86 -9.22 -14.49 -14.26
C GLY A 86 -10.32 -13.84 -15.11
N ASP A 87 -11.37 -13.27 -14.49
CA ASP A 87 -12.40 -12.51 -15.20
C ASP A 87 -11.94 -11.08 -15.55
N VAL A 88 -11.14 -11.02 -16.60
CA VAL A 88 -10.64 -9.76 -17.17
C VAL A 88 -11.79 -8.91 -17.73
N ARG A 89 -12.93 -9.49 -18.14
CA ARG A 89 -14.06 -8.73 -18.71
C ARG A 89 -14.88 -8.06 -17.60
N GLY A 90 -15.16 -8.77 -16.51
CA GLY A 90 -15.73 -8.20 -15.28
C GLY A 90 -14.86 -7.05 -14.77
N THR A 91 -13.54 -7.27 -14.63
CA THR A 91 -12.58 -6.23 -14.24
C THR A 91 -12.68 -4.99 -15.13
N VAL A 92 -12.62 -5.16 -16.46
CA VAL A 92 -12.61 -4.04 -17.42
C VAL A 92 -13.93 -3.27 -17.49
N SER A 93 -15.06 -3.88 -17.09
CA SER A 93 -16.33 -3.15 -16.96
C SER A 93 -16.42 -2.24 -15.72
N MET A 94 -15.54 -2.42 -14.73
CA MET A 94 -15.56 -1.67 -13.47
C MET A 94 -14.62 -0.46 -13.43
N ILE A 95 -13.67 -0.37 -14.36
CA ILE A 95 -12.62 0.66 -14.38
C ILE A 95 -12.96 1.82 -15.32
N ALA A 96 -12.35 2.98 -15.08
CA ALA A 96 -12.45 4.15 -15.95
C ALA A 96 -11.31 4.19 -16.97
N PHE A 97 -11.68 4.52 -18.22
CA PHE A 97 -10.72 4.82 -19.29
C PHE A 97 -10.44 6.34 -19.35
N PRO A 98 -9.28 6.76 -19.87
CA PRO A 98 -8.11 5.94 -20.18
C PRO A 98 -7.47 5.37 -18.90
N PHE A 99 -7.05 4.11 -18.97
CA PHE A 99 -6.56 3.31 -17.86
C PHE A 99 -5.05 3.09 -17.94
N GLN A 100 -4.35 3.08 -16.81
CA GLN A 100 -2.93 2.73 -16.73
C GLN A 100 -2.73 1.36 -16.09
N LEU A 101 -2.09 0.45 -16.82
CA LEU A 101 -1.63 -0.82 -16.30
C LEU A 101 -0.11 -0.84 -16.34
N GLU A 102 0.53 -0.89 -15.17
CA GLU A 102 1.98 -0.82 -15.06
C GLU A 102 2.52 0.42 -15.80
N GLU A 103 3.46 0.24 -16.73
CA GLU A 103 4.10 1.27 -17.55
C GLU A 103 3.27 1.66 -18.79
N ARG A 104 2.16 0.99 -19.05
CA ARG A 104 1.40 1.13 -20.30
C ARG A 104 0.01 1.71 -20.10
N ARG A 105 -0.29 2.76 -20.86
CA ARG A 105 -1.61 3.37 -20.98
C ARG A 105 -2.47 2.62 -22.00
N PHE A 106 -3.76 2.52 -21.70
CA PHE A 106 -4.80 1.95 -22.55
C PHE A 106 -5.97 2.92 -22.62
N ASP A 107 -6.24 3.46 -23.81
CA ASP A 107 -7.35 4.40 -24.00
C ASP A 107 -8.69 3.69 -24.29
N THR A 108 -8.67 2.39 -24.61
CA THR A 108 -9.87 1.56 -24.84
C THR A 108 -9.83 0.18 -24.18
N PRO A 109 -10.99 -0.48 -23.95
CA PRO A 109 -11.10 -1.80 -23.29
C PRO A 109 -10.35 -2.95 -23.97
N GLU A 110 -10.47 -3.08 -25.29
CA GLU A 110 -10.01 -4.24 -26.06
C GLU A 110 -8.50 -4.55 -25.90
N PRO A 111 -7.58 -3.58 -26.09
CA PRO A 111 -6.15 -3.83 -25.92
C PRO A 111 -5.76 -4.12 -24.46
N LEU A 112 -6.50 -3.60 -23.48
CA LEU A 112 -6.27 -3.90 -22.07
C LEU A 112 -6.66 -5.35 -21.75
N VAL A 113 -7.85 -5.80 -22.19
CA VAL A 113 -8.27 -7.20 -22.03
C VAL A 113 -7.26 -8.16 -22.64
N ALA A 114 -6.81 -7.90 -23.87
CA ALA A 114 -5.81 -8.75 -24.53
C ALA A 114 -4.47 -8.80 -23.76
N THR A 115 -4.11 -7.72 -23.05
CA THR A 115 -2.89 -7.65 -22.24
C THR A 115 -3.05 -8.44 -20.93
N TRP A 116 -4.13 -8.21 -20.17
CA TRP A 116 -4.38 -8.93 -18.91
C TRP A 116 -4.63 -10.43 -19.14
N VAL A 117 -5.38 -10.83 -20.16
CA VAL A 117 -5.57 -12.26 -20.54
C VAL A 117 -4.25 -12.95 -20.92
N LYS A 118 -3.25 -12.18 -21.37
CA LYS A 118 -1.89 -12.72 -21.56
C LYS A 118 -1.15 -12.81 -20.23
N GLN A 119 -1.14 -11.76 -19.42
CA GLN A 119 -0.40 -11.70 -18.15
C GLN A 119 -0.90 -12.73 -17.12
N LEU A 120 -2.22 -12.87 -16.95
CA LEU A 120 -2.80 -13.74 -15.92
C LEU A 120 -2.70 -15.24 -16.26
N ARG A 121 -2.62 -15.60 -17.55
CA ARG A 121 -2.53 -17.01 -18.00
C ARG A 121 -1.32 -17.76 -17.45
N ASP A 122 -0.20 -17.05 -17.33
CA ASP A 122 1.08 -17.60 -16.86
C ASP A 122 1.26 -17.39 -15.33
N LYS A 123 0.23 -16.87 -14.64
CA LYS A 123 0.24 -16.57 -13.21
C LYS A 123 -0.69 -17.55 -12.47
N ARG A 124 -0.21 -18.07 -11.34
CA ARG A 124 -1.01 -18.88 -10.42
C ARG A 124 -1.83 -18.00 -9.48
N THR A 125 -2.84 -17.32 -10.02
CA THR A 125 -3.76 -16.49 -9.22
C THR A 125 -4.57 -17.32 -8.22
N ASP A 126 -4.71 -18.63 -8.47
CA ASP A 126 -5.30 -19.62 -7.57
C ASP A 126 -4.57 -19.76 -6.21
N LEU A 127 -3.30 -19.35 -6.13
CA LEU A 127 -2.51 -19.35 -4.90
C LEU A 127 -2.46 -17.99 -4.19
N ILE A 128 -3.10 -16.96 -4.76
CA ILE A 128 -3.03 -15.61 -4.23
C ILE A 128 -4.23 -15.36 -3.30
N THR A 129 -3.93 -15.01 -2.05
CA THR A 129 -4.93 -14.67 -1.03
C THR A 129 -4.95 -13.16 -0.83
N LEU A 130 -6.11 -12.55 -1.00
CA LEU A 130 -6.35 -11.17 -0.57
C LEU A 130 -6.52 -11.13 0.95
N TYR A 131 -5.59 -10.49 1.66
CA TYR A 131 -5.63 -10.36 3.12
C TYR A 131 -6.37 -9.11 3.60
N ASP A 132 -6.15 -7.97 2.96
CA ASP A 132 -6.72 -6.67 3.35
C ASP A 132 -6.70 -5.69 2.16
N ILE A 133 -7.55 -4.65 2.23
CA ILE A 133 -7.52 -3.49 1.34
C ILE A 133 -7.56 -2.21 2.18
N GLU A 134 -6.41 -1.52 2.24
CA GLU A 134 -6.30 -0.22 2.87
C GLU A 134 -6.58 0.88 1.84
N VAL A 135 -7.52 1.79 2.14
CA VAL A 135 -7.88 2.90 1.26
C VAL A 135 -7.44 4.22 1.89
N LEU A 136 -6.58 4.96 1.19
CA LEU A 136 -5.99 6.22 1.66
C LEU A 136 -6.16 7.32 0.61
N PRO A 137 -6.33 8.59 1.01
CA PRO A 137 -6.08 9.72 0.12
C PRO A 137 -4.67 9.64 -0.46
N TYR A 138 -4.50 9.99 -1.72
CA TYR A 138 -3.22 9.86 -2.44
C TYR A 138 -2.04 10.54 -1.72
N ALA A 139 -2.28 11.69 -1.07
CA ALA A 139 -1.27 12.40 -0.29
C ALA A 139 -0.83 11.65 0.99
N ASP A 140 -1.68 10.80 1.57
CA ASP A 140 -1.33 9.97 2.74
C ASP A 140 -0.72 8.63 2.31
N PHE A 141 -1.16 8.09 1.18
CA PHE A 141 -0.45 7.01 0.49
C PHE A 141 1.01 7.38 0.19
N GLU A 142 1.27 8.58 -0.36
CA GLU A 142 2.64 9.03 -0.65
C GLU A 142 3.52 9.20 0.60
N LYS A 143 2.92 9.53 1.76
CA LYS A 143 3.64 9.59 3.05
C LYS A 143 3.96 8.19 3.59
N LYS A 144 3.04 7.24 3.42
CA LYS A 144 3.14 5.90 4.01
C LYS A 144 3.99 4.93 3.18
N TYR A 145 3.81 4.93 1.87
CA TYR A 145 4.46 4.02 0.93
C TYR A 145 5.57 4.68 0.09
N GLY A 146 5.75 6.00 0.24
CA GLY A 146 6.62 6.80 -0.61
C GLY A 146 5.96 7.15 -1.94
N LYS A 147 6.73 7.78 -2.84
CA LYS A 147 6.22 8.12 -4.18
C LYS A 147 5.88 6.83 -4.93
N PRO A 148 4.69 6.71 -5.55
CA PRO A 148 4.40 5.56 -6.39
C PRO A 148 5.39 5.51 -7.55
N PRO A 149 5.61 4.32 -8.13
CA PRO A 149 6.39 4.15 -9.36
C PRO A 149 6.01 5.21 -10.41
N ALA A 150 7.00 5.79 -11.11
CA ALA A 150 6.79 6.91 -12.04
C ALA A 150 5.71 6.61 -13.11
N ARG A 151 5.55 5.33 -13.45
CA ARG A 151 4.50 4.75 -14.28
C ARG A 151 3.06 5.06 -13.84
N LEU A 152 2.81 5.22 -12.54
CA LEU A 152 1.55 5.73 -11.98
C LEU A 152 1.56 7.25 -11.80
N GLY A 153 2.66 7.80 -11.28
CA GLY A 153 2.77 9.22 -10.88
C GLY A 153 2.61 10.23 -12.02
N ALA A 154 2.84 9.82 -13.28
CA ALA A 154 2.65 10.67 -14.45
C ALA A 154 1.17 11.01 -14.77
N ILE A 155 0.20 10.38 -14.07
CA ILE A 155 -1.20 10.30 -14.53
C ILE A 155 -2.18 10.96 -13.57
N VAL A 156 -1.78 11.19 -12.31
CA VAL A 156 -2.59 11.91 -11.31
C VAL A 156 -2.85 13.35 -11.79
N PRO A 157 -4.07 13.71 -12.20
CA PRO A 157 -4.33 15.04 -12.74
C PRO A 157 -4.31 16.06 -11.61
N ARG A 158 -3.65 17.20 -11.82
CA ARG A 158 -3.60 18.26 -10.80
C ARG A 158 -5.00 18.77 -10.49
N GLY A 159 -5.32 18.86 -9.20
CA GLY A 159 -6.63 19.33 -8.73
C GLY A 159 -7.76 18.30 -8.78
N VAL A 160 -7.46 17.03 -9.13
CA VAL A 160 -8.42 15.92 -9.00
C VAL A 160 -8.13 15.18 -7.71
N GLU A 161 -9.17 14.91 -6.92
CA GLU A 161 -9.07 14.06 -5.74
C GLU A 161 -8.81 12.62 -6.17
N VAL A 162 -7.81 11.99 -5.55
CA VAL A 162 -7.41 10.61 -5.85
C VAL A 162 -7.25 9.85 -4.55
N TYR A 163 -7.77 8.63 -4.52
CA TYR A 163 -7.52 7.64 -3.48
C TYR A 163 -6.65 6.52 -4.04
N ALA A 164 -5.81 5.95 -3.19
CA ALA A 164 -5.11 4.70 -3.44
C ALA A 164 -5.76 3.59 -2.59
N ALA A 165 -6.19 2.51 -3.24
CA ALA A 165 -6.56 1.27 -2.58
C ALA A 165 -5.36 0.31 -2.69
N VAL A 166 -4.76 -0.04 -1.55
CA VAL A 166 -3.59 -0.92 -1.44
C VAL A 166 -4.07 -2.29 -0.96
N ALA A 167 -4.14 -3.23 -1.89
CA ALA A 167 -4.51 -4.62 -1.63
C ALA A 167 -3.27 -5.45 -1.25
N ASN A 168 -3.36 -6.18 -0.14
CA ASN A 168 -2.32 -7.13 0.25
C ASN A 168 -2.63 -8.52 -0.34
N LEU A 169 -1.89 -8.88 -1.38
CA LEU A 169 -1.98 -10.13 -2.14
C LEU A 169 -0.84 -11.07 -1.73
N SER A 170 -1.12 -12.01 -0.83
CA SER A 170 -0.12 -12.98 -0.31
C SER A 170 1.18 -12.35 0.22
N GLY A 171 1.13 -11.12 0.75
CA GLY A 171 2.29 -10.36 1.22
C GLY A 171 2.88 -9.35 0.22
N HIS A 172 2.34 -9.30 -1.01
CA HIS A 172 2.70 -8.31 -2.03
C HIS A 172 1.64 -7.21 -2.13
N ALA A 173 2.03 -5.98 -2.44
CA ALA A 173 1.14 -4.84 -2.49
C ALA A 173 0.69 -4.54 -3.93
N ALA A 174 -0.56 -4.83 -4.25
CA ALA A 174 -1.21 -4.35 -5.48
C ALA A 174 -1.91 -3.01 -5.19
N ILE A 175 -1.73 -2.01 -6.05
CA ILE A 175 -2.24 -0.65 -5.84
C ILE A 175 -3.18 -0.29 -6.98
N LEU A 176 -4.44 0.02 -6.63
CA LEU A 176 -5.43 0.64 -7.52
C LEU A 176 -5.53 2.14 -7.20
N LEU A 177 -5.48 3.00 -8.22
CA LEU A 177 -5.75 4.43 -8.06
C LEU A 177 -7.16 4.77 -8.54
N TYR A 178 -7.91 5.46 -7.69
CA TYR A 178 -9.31 5.83 -7.86
C TYR A 178 -9.47 7.33 -8.06
N ARG A 179 -10.38 7.74 -8.95
CA ARG A 179 -10.77 9.14 -9.17
C ARG A 179 -12.30 9.26 -9.23
N PRO A 180 -12.88 10.46 -9.00
CA PRO A 180 -14.30 10.67 -9.23
C PRO A 180 -14.66 10.51 -10.71
N SER A 181 -15.84 9.95 -10.94
CA SER A 181 -16.50 9.72 -12.23
C SER A 181 -17.98 10.11 -12.09
N LEU A 182 -18.74 10.05 -13.19
CA LEU A 182 -20.17 10.38 -13.19
C LEU A 182 -20.99 9.47 -12.25
N ASP A 183 -20.62 8.19 -12.17
CA ASP A 183 -21.32 7.15 -11.40
C ASP A 183 -20.66 6.85 -10.04
N GLY A 184 -19.90 7.80 -9.48
CA GLY A 184 -19.13 7.61 -8.26
C GLY A 184 -17.63 7.39 -8.52
N TRP A 185 -16.97 6.59 -7.69
CA TRP A 185 -15.51 6.38 -7.78
C TRP A 185 -15.16 5.24 -8.74
N ARG A 186 -14.11 5.42 -9.55
CA ARG A 186 -13.64 4.41 -10.51
C ARG A 186 -12.12 4.32 -10.50
N ALA A 187 -11.60 3.09 -10.54
CA ALA A 187 -10.18 2.85 -10.71
C ALA A 187 -9.73 3.29 -12.12
N PHE A 188 -8.63 4.02 -12.22
CA PHE A 188 -8.03 4.48 -13.48
C PHE A 188 -6.58 4.03 -13.66
N ALA A 189 -5.98 3.42 -12.63
CA ALA A 189 -4.66 2.82 -12.72
C ALA A 189 -4.49 1.62 -11.79
N TYR A 190 -3.60 0.68 -12.15
CA TYR A 190 -3.24 -0.51 -11.40
C TYR A 190 -1.73 -0.83 -11.50
N THR A 191 -1.14 -1.33 -10.41
CA THR A 191 0.20 -1.96 -10.41
C THR A 191 0.31 -3.07 -9.35
N ASP A 192 1.14 -4.10 -9.57
CA ASP A 192 1.54 -5.15 -8.58
C ASP A 192 3.05 -5.50 -8.59
#